data_AF-A0A150XLA1-F1
#
_entry.id   AF-A0A150XLA1-F1
#
_cell.length_a   1.000
_cell.length_b   1.000
_cell.length_c   1.000
_cell.angle_alpha   90.00
_cell.angle_beta   90.00
_cell.angle_gamma   90.00
#
_symmetry.space_group_name_H-M   'P 1'
#
loop_
_entity.id
_entity.type
_entity.pdbx_description
1 polymer ?
#
loop_
_entity_poly.entity_id
_entity_poly.type
_entity_poly.pdbx_seq_one_letter_code
_entity_poly.pdbx_strand_id
1 'polypeptide(L)'
;MRSQLLKNGWLFLLICCMHIAGFNVPINLLGVESLNFFNYDDITSHDVIFWDTQDSMSSIRNRIKAPSSVLEAIPEYLKFREEQFQSFFRRKGLLIVPLSDYLLDNDEPLKRFLDNIGFNFLRILGVENSNFKLNRLKGTKVKAIKSEPFVELLKNYPDCFKYTHVLKHNIGDPILKTLNDDFIVGTQIDVGEGAVLFIPPFNSQNEIFKTHGREALLSCIDRFNKERLAQINFVEPSLPSWVSEIQIGNESTLSDSLSNKQTKLNALHDSINSIEIELNNLIFYKRLICSDGVNLERAVKKALEFIGFKTLHVSTNRADLLFEIGNDRVVFEIKGVSGSAGEKHASQLEKWVNEEHDDDLGLPKGILLVNTFKNLPISERTEPSFPNQMLNFSEKRDHCLMTGHDLLQMLSLFMKGEMTKEEIAELLTSTVGILKIN
;
A
#
# COMPACT_ATOMS: atom_id res chain seq x y z
N MET A 1 -32.04 -30.30 1.17
CA MET A 1 -32.42 -28.89 1.00
C MET A 1 -31.30 -28.06 1.59
N ARG A 2 -30.18 -27.86 0.90
CA ARG A 2 -29.93 -27.01 -0.29
C ARG A 2 -29.93 -25.51 0.03
N SER A 3 -28.73 -24.97 -0.17
CA SER A 3 -28.28 -23.61 -0.50
C SER A 3 -28.15 -22.54 0.60
N GLN A 4 -26.89 -22.11 0.74
CA GLN A 4 -26.44 -20.72 0.93
C GLN A 4 -26.15 -20.20 2.35
N LEU A 5 -25.65 -21.06 3.24
CA LEU A 5 -24.81 -20.63 4.36
C LEU A 5 -23.38 -21.16 4.17
N LEU A 6 -22.71 -20.61 3.15
CA LEU A 6 -21.27 -20.65 3.00
C LEU A 6 -20.82 -19.23 2.67
N LYS A 7 -19.70 -18.83 3.29
CA LYS A 7 -18.94 -17.58 3.13
C LYS A 7 -19.26 -16.50 4.15
N ASN A 8 -18.81 -16.73 5.39
CA ASN A 8 -18.31 -15.66 6.24
C ASN A 8 -17.09 -16.17 6.99
N GLY A 9 -15.93 -15.55 6.71
CA GLY A 9 -14.69 -15.76 7.44
C GLY A 9 -13.44 -15.37 6.63
N TRP A 10 -12.78 -14.29 7.07
CA TRP A 10 -11.36 -13.91 6.87
C TRP A 10 -11.02 -13.37 5.47
N LEU A 11 -10.84 -12.08 5.18
CA LEU A 11 -10.10 -10.95 5.79
C LEU A 11 -8.57 -11.19 5.90
N PHE A 12 -7.80 -10.35 5.18
CA PHE A 12 -6.33 -10.23 5.04
C PHE A 12 -5.63 -11.04 3.93
N LEU A 13 -5.56 -10.48 2.71
CA LEU A 13 -4.31 -10.07 2.01
C LEU A 13 -4.65 -9.58 0.59
N LEU A 14 -4.01 -8.47 0.19
CA LEU A 14 -3.98 -7.83 -1.13
C LEU A 14 -5.31 -7.23 -1.64
N ILE A 15 -5.14 -6.10 -2.34
CA ILE A 15 -6.16 -5.28 -3.01
C ILE A 15 -6.78 -4.21 -2.09
N CYS A 16 -5.99 -3.16 -1.80
CA CYS A 16 -6.57 -1.81 -1.81
C CYS A 16 -6.38 -1.27 -3.24
N CYS A 17 -7.21 -1.75 -4.16
CA CYS A 17 -7.50 -1.04 -5.40
C CYS A 17 -8.82 -0.33 -5.20
N MET A 18 -8.79 0.97 -5.45
CA MET A 18 -9.93 1.87 -5.49
C MET A 18 -11.18 1.21 -6.06
N HIS A 19 -12.31 1.45 -5.39
CA HIS A 19 -13.63 1.39 -6.00
C HIS A 19 -13.88 2.64 -6.86
N ILE A 20 -12.92 3.02 -7.72
CA ILE A 20 -13.28 3.78 -8.91
C ILE A 20 -13.99 2.78 -9.81
N ALA A 21 -15.31 2.85 -9.82
CA ALA A 21 -16.11 2.52 -10.99
C ALA A 21 -15.59 1.27 -11.77
N GLY A 22 -15.45 0.12 -11.11
CA GLY A 22 -15.16 -1.16 -11.75
C GLY A 22 -13.73 -1.43 -12.24
N PHE A 23 -12.69 -0.75 -11.71
CA PHE A 23 -11.29 -1.03 -12.06
C PHE A 23 -10.48 -1.59 -10.87
N ASN A 24 -10.21 -2.91 -10.88
CA ASN A 24 -9.40 -3.61 -9.85
C ASN A 24 -7.93 -3.79 -10.27
N VAL A 25 -7.16 -2.72 -10.51
CA VAL A 25 -5.70 -2.83 -10.77
C VAL A 25 -4.96 -1.57 -10.28
N PRO A 26 -3.80 -1.68 -9.58
CA PRO A 26 -3.03 -0.52 -9.12
C PRO A 26 -2.50 0.34 -10.29
N ILE A 27 -2.53 1.66 -10.12
CA ILE A 27 -1.94 2.66 -11.03
C ILE A 27 -0.50 2.87 -10.60
N ASN A 28 0.45 2.40 -11.42
CA ASN A 28 1.87 2.54 -11.15
C ASN A 28 2.65 2.84 -12.43
N LEU A 29 2.24 3.91 -13.12
CA LEU A 29 2.90 4.47 -14.30
C LEU A 29 2.94 5.98 -14.12
N LEU A 30 4.14 6.58 -14.23
CA LEU A 30 4.38 8.03 -14.35
C LEU A 30 4.22 8.90 -13.06
N GLY A 31 4.48 8.36 -11.86
CA GLY A 31 4.36 9.17 -10.63
C GLY A 31 2.91 9.57 -10.29
N VAL A 32 1.96 8.80 -10.81
CA VAL A 32 0.52 8.91 -10.52
C VAL A 32 0.13 7.84 -9.49
N GLU A 33 -0.39 8.26 -8.33
CA GLU A 33 -0.84 7.32 -7.28
C GLU A 33 -2.32 7.52 -6.92
N SER A 34 -2.95 6.44 -6.44
CA SER A 34 -4.25 6.45 -5.80
C SER A 34 -4.13 6.76 -4.31
N LEU A 35 -4.77 7.83 -3.84
CA LEU A 35 -4.78 8.16 -2.43
C LEU A 35 -5.72 7.26 -1.62
N ASN A 36 -5.15 6.48 -0.69
CA ASN A 36 -5.88 5.99 0.48
C ASN A 36 -5.77 7.03 1.59
N PHE A 37 -6.85 7.77 1.83
CA PHE A 37 -6.83 8.94 2.68
C PHE A 37 -6.32 8.66 4.09
N PHE A 38 -6.55 7.46 4.65
CA PHE A 38 -6.10 7.03 5.98
C PHE A 38 -4.79 6.20 6.03
N ASN A 39 -4.09 6.07 4.91
CA ASN A 39 -2.76 5.45 4.91
C ASN A 39 -1.65 6.47 5.19
N TYR A 40 -0.63 6.09 5.94
CA TYR A 40 0.51 6.97 6.25
C TYR A 40 1.46 7.19 5.06
N ASP A 41 1.10 6.70 3.87
CA ASP A 41 1.87 6.93 2.64
C ASP A 41 2.11 8.43 2.42
N ASP A 42 3.37 8.75 2.11
CA ASP A 42 3.77 10.11 1.79
C ASP A 42 3.37 10.49 0.37
N ILE A 43 2.29 11.24 0.29
CA ILE A 43 1.78 11.76 -0.97
C ILE A 43 2.69 12.83 -1.60
N THR A 44 3.62 13.40 -0.84
CA THR A 44 4.44 14.53 -1.32
C THR A 44 5.51 14.10 -2.33
N SER A 45 5.77 12.80 -2.46
CA SER A 45 6.69 12.22 -3.43
C SER A 45 6.13 12.14 -4.86
N HIS A 46 4.83 12.42 -5.05
CA HIS A 46 4.13 12.27 -6.32
C HIS A 46 3.86 13.61 -7.02
N ASP A 47 3.84 13.59 -8.36
CA ASP A 47 3.51 14.76 -9.17
C ASP A 47 2.00 14.89 -9.42
N VAL A 48 1.30 13.75 -9.46
CA VAL A 48 -0.14 13.66 -9.70
C VAL A 48 -0.76 12.64 -8.75
N ILE A 49 -1.89 12.98 -8.15
CA ILE A 49 -2.62 12.08 -7.25
C ILE A 49 -4.06 11.98 -7.70
N PHE A 50 -4.59 10.76 -7.75
CA PHE A 50 -6.03 10.53 -7.83
C PHE A 50 -6.61 10.32 -6.44
N TRP A 51 -7.64 11.07 -6.08
CA TRP A 51 -8.30 10.94 -4.80
C TRP A 51 -9.72 10.40 -4.94
N ASP A 52 -9.93 9.18 -4.42
CA ASP A 52 -11.25 8.60 -4.25
C ASP A 52 -11.91 9.15 -2.96
N THR A 53 -12.72 10.18 -3.14
CA THR A 53 -13.46 10.82 -2.04
C THR A 53 -14.52 9.91 -1.45
N GLN A 54 -15.08 8.97 -2.23
CA GLN A 54 -16.06 8.01 -1.75
C GLN A 54 -15.44 7.01 -0.77
N ASP A 55 -14.28 6.46 -1.13
CA ASP A 55 -13.55 5.52 -0.27
C ASP A 55 -13.09 6.19 1.02
N SER A 56 -12.56 7.41 0.91
CA SER A 56 -12.15 8.23 2.05
C SER A 56 -13.30 8.47 3.01
N MET A 57 -14.45 8.90 2.49
CA MET A 57 -15.67 9.13 3.26
C MET A 57 -16.19 7.87 3.94
N SER A 58 -16.17 6.74 3.22
CA SER A 58 -16.58 5.45 3.76
C SER A 58 -15.65 5.02 4.91
N SER A 59 -14.36 5.26 4.75
CA SER A 59 -13.34 5.00 5.77
C SER A 59 -13.51 5.87 7.01
N ILE A 60 -13.80 7.18 6.86
CA ILE A 60 -14.12 8.04 8.00
C ILE A 60 -15.35 7.50 8.73
N ARG A 61 -16.44 7.22 8.01
CA ARG A 61 -17.69 6.73 8.61
C ARG A 61 -17.48 5.45 9.42
N ASN A 62 -16.68 4.53 8.90
CA ASN A 62 -16.39 3.27 9.59
C ASN A 62 -15.57 3.50 10.87
N ARG A 63 -14.61 4.44 10.83
CA ARG A 63 -13.79 4.81 12.00
C ARG A 63 -14.60 5.57 13.06
N ILE A 64 -15.56 6.40 12.65
CA ILE A 64 -16.45 7.09 13.60
C ILE A 64 -17.33 6.11 14.40
N LYS A 65 -17.64 4.95 13.83
CA LYS A 65 -18.39 3.88 14.49
C LYS A 65 -17.52 2.96 15.36
N ALA A 66 -16.20 3.17 15.37
CA ALA A 66 -15.24 2.36 16.12
C ALA A 66 -15.15 2.80 17.60
N PRO A 67 -14.50 2.01 18.48
CA PRO A 67 -14.32 2.34 19.89
C PRO A 67 -13.61 3.69 20.12
N SER A 68 -13.82 4.31 21.29
CA SER A 68 -13.35 5.66 21.64
C SER A 68 -11.86 5.93 21.37
N SER A 69 -11.00 4.93 21.54
CA SER A 69 -9.55 5.07 21.29
C SER A 69 -9.19 5.31 19.82
N VAL A 70 -10.02 4.86 18.86
CA VAL A 70 -9.83 5.13 17.43
C VAL A 70 -10.34 6.52 17.06
N LEU A 71 -11.40 6.98 17.73
CA LEU A 71 -11.98 8.31 17.54
C LEU A 71 -11.04 9.44 17.95
N GLU A 72 -10.28 9.24 19.04
CA GLU A 72 -9.32 10.23 19.56
C GLU A 72 -8.16 10.52 18.59
N ALA A 73 -7.78 9.55 17.75
CA ALA A 73 -6.67 9.70 16.79
C ALA A 73 -7.08 10.35 15.44
N ILE A 74 -8.38 10.46 15.14
CA ILE A 74 -8.86 11.00 13.86
C ILE A 74 -8.45 12.46 13.65
N PRO A 75 -8.61 13.39 14.60
CA PRO A 75 -8.27 14.80 14.38
C PRO A 75 -6.78 15.02 14.07
N GLU A 76 -5.89 14.31 14.76
CA GLU A 76 -4.45 14.37 14.53
C GLU A 76 -4.11 13.88 13.11
N TYR A 77 -4.71 12.77 12.70
CA TYR A 77 -4.52 12.22 11.36
C TYR A 77 -5.02 13.17 10.26
N LEU A 78 -6.19 13.79 10.47
CA LEU A 78 -6.76 14.75 9.52
C LEU A 78 -5.88 15.98 9.37
N LYS A 79 -5.31 16.48 10.47
CA LYS A 79 -4.34 17.58 10.46
C LYS A 79 -3.06 17.18 9.71
N PHE A 80 -2.51 16.01 10.00
CA PHE A 80 -1.35 15.48 9.28
C PHE A 80 -1.59 15.42 7.76
N ARG A 81 -2.77 14.94 7.34
CA ARG A 81 -3.10 14.87 5.91
C ARG A 81 -3.29 16.25 5.30
N GLU A 82 -3.89 17.20 6.02
CA GLU A 82 -3.97 18.60 5.59
C GLU A 82 -2.57 19.18 5.33
N GLU A 83 -1.61 18.96 6.24
CA GLU A 83 -0.21 19.39 6.08
C GLU A 83 0.47 18.76 4.85
N GLN A 84 0.24 17.47 4.59
CA GLN A 84 0.76 16.81 3.41
C GLN A 84 0.18 17.36 2.11
N PHE A 85 -1.12 17.64 2.04
CA PHE A 85 -1.70 18.29 0.85
C PHE A 85 -1.11 19.68 0.61
N GLN A 86 -0.91 20.47 1.67
CA GLN A 86 -0.23 21.76 1.55
C GLN A 86 1.22 21.62 1.07
N SER A 87 1.93 20.56 1.47
CA SER A 87 3.27 20.26 0.95
C SER A 87 3.23 19.84 -0.53
N PHE A 88 2.31 18.95 -0.90
CA PHE A 88 2.09 18.50 -2.27
C PHE A 88 1.79 19.66 -3.23
N PHE A 89 0.89 20.58 -2.84
CA PHE A 89 0.58 21.76 -3.64
C PHE A 89 1.75 22.75 -3.73
N ARG A 90 2.54 22.94 -2.66
CA ARG A 90 3.77 23.74 -2.71
C ARG A 90 4.81 23.20 -3.69
N ARG A 91 4.77 21.90 -3.98
CA ARG A 91 5.62 21.25 -4.98
C ARG A 91 5.01 21.22 -6.38
N LYS A 92 3.99 22.05 -6.63
CA LYS A 92 3.26 22.13 -7.90
C LYS A 92 2.49 20.84 -8.25
N GLY A 93 2.15 20.00 -7.27
CA GLY A 93 1.39 18.77 -7.51
C GLY A 93 -0.01 19.01 -8.10
N LEU A 94 -0.51 18.04 -8.87
CA LEU A 94 -1.87 18.02 -9.43
C LEU A 94 -2.74 16.95 -8.77
N LEU A 95 -3.79 17.37 -8.05
CA LEU A 95 -4.73 16.47 -7.41
C LEU A 95 -5.99 16.30 -8.27
N ILE A 96 -6.35 15.06 -8.60
CA ILE A 96 -7.51 14.73 -9.43
C ILE A 96 -8.61 14.18 -8.54
N VAL A 97 -9.78 14.82 -8.61
CA VAL A 97 -10.90 14.54 -7.72
C VAL A 97 -12.18 14.31 -8.54
N PRO A 98 -12.88 13.18 -8.37
CA PRO A 98 -14.17 12.97 -9.00
C PRO A 98 -15.22 13.95 -8.47
N LEU A 99 -15.88 14.67 -9.38
CA LEU A 99 -16.97 15.57 -9.06
C LEU A 99 -18.19 14.78 -8.56
N SER A 100 -18.40 14.80 -7.24
CA SER A 100 -19.41 13.97 -6.56
C SER A 100 -19.93 14.62 -5.29
N ASP A 101 -21.08 14.16 -4.79
CA ASP A 101 -21.69 14.63 -3.54
C ASP A 101 -20.95 14.18 -2.27
N TYR A 102 -19.96 13.29 -2.39
CA TYR A 102 -19.05 12.93 -1.29
C TYR A 102 -18.20 14.11 -0.81
N LEU A 103 -18.07 15.18 -1.60
CA LEU A 103 -17.37 16.41 -1.23
C LEU A 103 -18.19 17.36 -0.34
N LEU A 104 -19.51 17.11 -0.19
CA LEU A 104 -20.45 18.04 0.43
C LEU A 104 -20.97 17.57 1.80
N ASP A 105 -20.49 16.44 2.34
CA ASP A 105 -20.78 15.93 3.68
C ASP A 105 -22.25 16.06 4.12
N ASN A 106 -23.18 15.51 3.32
CA ASN A 106 -24.63 15.60 3.59
C ASN A 106 -25.14 14.64 4.69
N ASP A 107 -24.24 13.99 5.44
CA ASP A 107 -24.56 12.97 6.44
C ASP A 107 -24.43 13.56 7.85
N GLU A 108 -25.57 13.88 8.49
CA GLU A 108 -25.64 14.66 9.74
C GLU A 108 -24.70 14.19 10.87
N PRO A 109 -24.60 12.89 11.22
CA PRO A 109 -23.64 12.42 12.23
C PRO A 109 -22.17 12.70 11.88
N LEU A 110 -21.79 12.48 10.62
CA LEU A 110 -20.43 12.70 10.13
C LEU A 110 -20.14 14.20 10.05
N LYS A 111 -21.06 14.96 9.47
CA LYS A 111 -20.98 16.42 9.37
C LYS A 111 -20.79 17.05 10.74
N ARG A 112 -21.59 16.67 11.74
CA ARG A 112 -21.45 17.18 13.10
C ARG A 112 -20.09 16.83 13.70
N PHE A 113 -19.58 15.63 13.46
CA PHE A 113 -18.24 15.25 13.91
C PHE A 113 -17.15 16.11 13.26
N LEU A 114 -17.18 16.25 11.93
CA LEU A 114 -16.23 17.05 11.17
C LEU A 114 -16.30 18.53 11.55
N ASP A 115 -17.50 19.08 11.73
CA ASP A 115 -17.72 20.45 12.20
C ASP A 115 -17.12 20.67 13.61
N ASN A 116 -17.29 19.71 14.52
CA ASN A 116 -16.75 19.80 15.89
C ASN A 116 -15.21 19.87 15.92
N ILE A 117 -14.54 19.20 14.99
CA ILE A 117 -13.08 19.24 14.85
C ILE A 117 -12.62 20.32 13.87
N GLY A 118 -13.56 21.11 13.33
CA GLY A 118 -13.32 22.13 12.33
C GLY A 118 -12.63 21.58 11.11
N PHE A 119 -13.12 20.49 10.52
CA PHE A 119 -12.56 19.87 9.32
C PHE A 119 -13.55 19.94 8.15
N ASN A 120 -13.05 20.18 6.94
CA ASN A 120 -13.85 20.15 5.72
C ASN A 120 -12.96 19.73 4.54
N PHE A 121 -13.40 18.77 3.73
CA PHE A 121 -12.64 18.31 2.57
C PHE A 121 -12.36 19.41 1.54
N LEU A 122 -13.31 20.30 1.30
CA LEU A 122 -13.11 21.45 0.42
C LEU A 122 -12.06 22.42 0.96
N ARG A 123 -11.92 22.54 2.30
CA ARG A 123 -10.88 23.38 2.90
C ARG A 123 -9.48 22.88 2.56
N ILE A 124 -9.24 21.57 2.67
CA ILE A 124 -7.95 20.97 2.27
C ILE A 124 -7.64 21.26 0.81
N LEU A 125 -8.68 21.24 -0.03
CA LEU A 125 -8.57 21.51 -1.46
C LEU A 125 -8.40 23.01 -1.78
N GLY A 126 -8.32 23.90 -0.78
CA GLY A 126 -8.28 25.35 -1.00
C GLY A 126 -9.55 25.90 -1.64
N VAL A 127 -10.68 25.18 -1.55
CA VAL A 127 -11.96 25.55 -2.17
C VAL A 127 -12.89 26.13 -1.11
N GLU A 128 -13.38 27.35 -1.35
CA GLU A 128 -14.40 27.95 -0.50
C GLU A 128 -15.76 27.25 -0.67
N ASN A 129 -16.30 26.73 0.44
CA ASN A 129 -17.57 25.99 0.47
C ASN A 129 -18.77 26.79 -0.07
N SER A 130 -18.77 28.13 0.12
CA SER A 130 -19.81 29.04 -0.40
C SER A 130 -19.95 29.01 -1.93
N ASN A 131 -18.85 28.72 -2.63
CA ASN A 131 -18.78 28.75 -4.09
C ASN A 131 -19.03 27.36 -4.71
N PHE A 132 -18.82 26.28 -3.96
CA PHE A 132 -18.94 24.90 -4.44
C PHE A 132 -20.39 24.35 -4.38
N LYS A 133 -21.21 24.66 -5.40
CA LYS A 133 -22.63 24.22 -5.47
C LYS A 133 -22.88 23.16 -6.54
N LEU A 134 -22.99 21.91 -6.12
CA LEU A 134 -23.33 20.79 -7.01
C LEU A 134 -24.84 20.67 -7.23
N ASN A 135 -25.21 20.43 -8.48
CA ASN A 135 -26.58 20.15 -8.90
C ASN A 135 -26.65 18.73 -9.45
N ARG A 136 -27.64 17.94 -9.02
CA ARG A 136 -27.84 16.58 -9.55
C ARG A 136 -28.31 16.64 -10.99
N LEU A 137 -27.52 16.06 -11.89
CA LEU A 137 -27.86 15.85 -13.29
C LEU A 137 -27.03 14.67 -13.79
N LYS A 138 -27.68 13.70 -14.45
CA LYS A 138 -27.01 12.47 -14.90
C LYS A 138 -26.82 12.48 -16.41
N GLY A 139 -25.67 11.99 -16.88
CA GLY A 139 -25.43 11.75 -18.30
C GLY A 139 -24.02 11.21 -18.56
N THR A 140 -23.72 10.95 -19.83
CA THR A 140 -22.42 10.42 -20.29
C THR A 140 -21.73 11.29 -21.33
N LYS A 141 -22.48 12.20 -21.98
CA LYS A 141 -21.96 13.02 -23.08
C LYS A 141 -21.29 14.29 -22.54
N VAL A 142 -19.98 14.34 -22.70
CA VAL A 142 -19.11 15.42 -22.22
C VAL A 142 -18.33 15.99 -23.41
N LYS A 143 -18.05 17.29 -23.39
CA LYS A 143 -17.15 17.97 -24.33
C LYS A 143 -16.04 18.72 -23.58
N ALA A 144 -14.84 18.73 -24.16
CA ALA A 144 -13.73 19.54 -23.68
C ALA A 144 -13.79 20.96 -24.24
N ILE A 145 -13.34 21.94 -23.46
CA ILE A 145 -13.46 23.38 -23.79
C ILE A 145 -12.10 24.03 -24.04
N LYS A 146 -11.09 23.70 -23.21
CA LYS A 146 -9.81 24.43 -23.17
C LYS A 146 -8.56 23.55 -23.13
N SER A 147 -8.70 22.22 -23.19
CA SER A 147 -7.55 21.30 -23.11
C SER A 147 -7.54 20.33 -24.27
N GLU A 148 -6.48 20.42 -25.09
CA GLU A 148 -6.26 19.54 -26.25
C GLU A 148 -6.16 18.06 -25.83
N PRO A 149 -5.44 17.68 -24.75
CA PRO A 149 -5.43 16.30 -24.25
C PRO A 149 -6.83 15.72 -24.01
N PHE A 150 -7.73 16.50 -23.40
CA PHE A 150 -9.10 16.07 -23.16
C PHE A 150 -9.95 16.04 -24.44
N VAL A 151 -9.68 16.91 -25.42
CA VAL A 151 -10.33 16.84 -26.74
C VAL A 151 -9.96 15.52 -27.44
N GLU A 152 -8.69 15.15 -27.45
CA GLU A 152 -8.22 13.90 -28.06
C GLU A 152 -8.78 12.67 -27.34
N LEU A 153 -8.77 12.69 -26.00
CA LEU A 153 -9.35 11.61 -25.19
C LEU A 153 -10.83 11.39 -25.54
N LEU A 154 -11.63 12.47 -25.57
CA LEU A 154 -13.06 12.37 -25.85
C LEU A 154 -13.37 12.04 -27.31
N LYS A 155 -12.47 12.37 -28.25
CA LYS A 155 -12.59 11.96 -29.66
C LYS A 155 -12.46 10.44 -29.81
N ASN A 156 -11.51 9.84 -29.10
CA ASN A 156 -11.26 8.41 -29.14
C ASN A 156 -12.20 7.61 -28.21
N TYR A 157 -12.67 8.25 -27.13
CA TYR A 157 -13.51 7.64 -26.10
C TYR A 157 -14.67 8.57 -25.65
N PRO A 158 -15.68 8.81 -26.50
CA PRO A 158 -16.73 9.80 -26.25
C PRO A 158 -17.67 9.50 -25.06
N ASP A 159 -17.65 8.26 -24.54
CA ASP A 159 -18.45 7.80 -23.41
C ASP A 159 -17.58 7.30 -22.25
N CYS A 160 -16.36 7.82 -22.10
CA CYS A 160 -15.44 7.47 -21.00
C CYS A 160 -15.89 8.00 -19.64
N PHE A 161 -16.71 9.06 -19.62
CA PHE A 161 -17.20 9.70 -18.41
C PHE A 161 -18.69 9.42 -18.17
N LYS A 162 -19.08 9.42 -16.91
CA LYS A 162 -20.47 9.37 -16.44
C LYS A 162 -20.64 10.34 -15.29
N TYR A 163 -21.27 11.48 -15.57
CA TYR A 163 -21.53 12.49 -14.55
C TYR A 163 -22.87 12.21 -13.86
N THR A 164 -22.91 12.48 -12.55
CA THR A 164 -24.13 12.48 -11.72
C THR A 164 -24.43 13.85 -11.11
N HIS A 165 -23.45 14.75 -11.18
CA HIS A 165 -23.48 16.09 -10.64
C HIS A 165 -22.84 17.06 -11.63
N VAL A 166 -23.29 18.30 -11.59
CA VAL A 166 -22.76 19.40 -12.40
C VAL A 166 -22.64 20.68 -11.58
N LEU A 167 -21.72 21.54 -12.00
CA LEU A 167 -21.56 22.91 -11.50
C LEU A 167 -22.29 23.87 -12.45
N LYS A 168 -23.20 24.68 -11.89
CA LYS A 168 -23.93 25.71 -12.66
C LYS A 168 -23.17 27.02 -12.78
N HIS A 169 -22.21 27.24 -11.89
CA HIS A 169 -21.40 28.44 -11.84
C HIS A 169 -19.94 28.05 -11.93
N ASN A 170 -19.13 28.97 -12.46
CA ASN A 170 -17.71 28.76 -12.53
C ASN A 170 -17.07 28.95 -11.16
N ILE A 171 -16.23 28.00 -10.75
CA ILE A 171 -15.49 28.00 -9.49
C ILE A 171 -13.97 27.92 -9.72
N GLY A 172 -13.53 27.91 -10.98
CA GLY A 172 -12.14 27.79 -11.39
C GLY A 172 -11.99 27.96 -12.90
N ASP A 173 -11.19 27.12 -13.53
CA ASP A 173 -11.03 27.06 -14.99
C ASP A 173 -11.76 25.84 -15.57
N PRO A 174 -12.91 26.03 -16.26
CA PRO A 174 -13.69 24.94 -16.81
C PRO A 174 -12.93 24.20 -17.91
N ILE A 175 -12.78 22.89 -17.73
CA ILE A 175 -12.12 21.99 -18.68
C ILE A 175 -13.16 21.18 -19.47
N LEU A 176 -14.20 20.71 -18.78
CA LEU A 176 -15.22 19.81 -19.33
C LEU A 176 -16.64 20.35 -19.07
N LYS A 177 -17.50 20.24 -20.08
CA LYS A 177 -18.92 20.60 -20.02
C LYS A 177 -19.83 19.48 -20.50
N THR A 178 -21.09 19.50 -20.10
CA THR A 178 -22.12 18.69 -20.74
C THR A 178 -22.29 19.10 -22.21
N LEU A 179 -22.61 18.14 -23.08
CA LEU A 179 -22.73 18.42 -24.51
C LEU A 179 -23.84 19.42 -24.83
N ASN A 180 -25.00 19.26 -24.18
CA ASN A 180 -26.26 19.93 -24.52
C ASN A 180 -26.55 21.18 -23.70
N ASP A 181 -26.29 21.15 -22.40
CA ASP A 181 -26.76 22.19 -21.45
C ASP A 181 -25.63 23.11 -20.97
N ASP A 182 -24.41 22.91 -21.46
CA ASP A 182 -23.21 23.69 -21.12
C ASP A 182 -22.88 23.79 -19.62
N PHE A 183 -23.38 22.86 -18.82
CA PHE A 183 -23.04 22.78 -17.40
C PHE A 183 -21.63 22.23 -17.21
N ILE A 184 -20.90 22.75 -16.22
CA ILE A 184 -19.51 22.38 -15.95
C ILE A 184 -19.50 21.03 -15.25
N VAL A 185 -18.72 20.09 -15.78
CA VAL A 185 -18.53 18.74 -15.21
C VAL A 185 -17.07 18.42 -14.91
N GLY A 186 -16.15 19.30 -15.34
CA GLY A 186 -14.76 19.27 -14.91
C GLY A 186 -14.15 20.66 -14.94
N THR A 187 -13.35 20.97 -13.92
CA THR A 187 -12.76 22.30 -13.69
C THR A 187 -11.44 22.15 -12.96
N GLN A 188 -10.46 22.97 -13.31
CA GLN A 188 -9.23 23.14 -12.53
C GLN A 188 -9.43 24.27 -11.51
N ILE A 189 -8.85 24.13 -10.33
CA ILE A 189 -8.73 25.20 -9.33
C ILE A 189 -7.28 25.23 -8.89
N ASP A 190 -6.63 26.38 -8.99
CA ASP A 190 -5.25 26.53 -8.52
C ASP A 190 -5.21 26.69 -7.00
N VAL A 191 -4.26 26.00 -6.37
CA VAL A 191 -4.09 25.96 -4.92
C VAL A 191 -2.62 26.16 -4.61
N GLY A 192 -2.25 27.37 -4.18
CA GLY A 192 -0.84 27.74 -4.04
C GLY A 192 -0.11 27.62 -5.39
N GLU A 193 0.93 26.80 -5.45
CA GLU A 193 1.68 26.52 -6.70
C GLU A 193 1.16 25.26 -7.45
N GLY A 194 0.24 24.51 -6.83
CA GLY A 194 -0.36 23.29 -7.36
C GLY A 194 -1.77 23.52 -7.89
N ALA A 195 -2.47 22.43 -8.19
CA ALA A 195 -3.85 22.53 -8.65
C ALA A 195 -4.69 21.31 -8.27
N VAL A 196 -6.00 21.52 -8.21
CA VAL A 196 -7.02 20.49 -8.08
C VAL A 196 -7.80 20.44 -9.39
N LEU A 197 -7.82 19.29 -10.05
CA LEU A 197 -8.61 19.02 -11.23
C LEU A 197 -9.83 18.17 -10.86
N PHE A 198 -11.00 18.80 -10.87
CA PHE A 198 -12.26 18.08 -10.79
C PHE A 198 -12.61 17.51 -12.16
N ILE A 199 -12.97 16.23 -12.21
CA ILE A 199 -13.45 15.55 -13.42
C ILE A 199 -14.69 14.70 -13.11
N PRO A 200 -15.52 14.36 -14.10
CA PRO A 200 -16.60 13.41 -13.89
C PRO A 200 -16.05 12.03 -13.52
N PRO A 201 -16.82 11.22 -12.77
CA PRO A 201 -16.51 9.80 -12.60
C PRO A 201 -16.40 9.07 -13.95
N PHE A 202 -15.56 8.04 -14.00
CA PHE A 202 -15.41 7.21 -15.19
C PHE A 202 -16.59 6.26 -15.39
N ASN A 203 -16.91 5.96 -16.65
CA ASN A 203 -17.97 5.03 -17.00
C ASN A 203 -17.49 3.58 -16.90
N SER A 204 -17.70 2.97 -15.72
CA SER A 204 -17.39 1.57 -15.40
C SER A 204 -18.04 0.52 -16.28
N GLN A 205 -18.99 0.89 -17.14
CA GLN A 205 -19.75 -0.03 -17.97
C GLN A 205 -19.23 -0.06 -19.42
N ASN A 206 -18.23 0.77 -19.75
CA ASN A 206 -17.66 0.85 -21.10
C ASN A 206 -16.47 -0.12 -21.24
N GLU A 207 -16.69 -1.28 -21.86
CA GLU A 207 -15.66 -2.31 -22.05
C GLU A 207 -14.45 -1.84 -22.87
N ILE A 208 -14.66 -0.98 -23.87
CA ILE A 208 -13.56 -0.43 -24.70
C ILE A 208 -12.65 0.46 -23.85
N PHE A 209 -13.25 1.32 -23.02
CA PHE A 209 -12.50 2.15 -22.08
C PHE A 209 -11.81 1.32 -21.00
N LYS A 210 -12.39 0.18 -20.59
CA LYS A 210 -11.74 -0.75 -19.65
C LYS A 210 -10.45 -1.35 -20.21
N THR A 211 -10.45 -1.71 -21.49
CA THR A 211 -9.31 -2.40 -22.10
C THR A 211 -8.20 -1.42 -22.51
N HIS A 212 -8.53 -0.26 -23.10
CA HIS A 212 -7.53 0.66 -23.69
C HIS A 212 -7.65 2.11 -23.21
N GLY A 213 -8.76 2.49 -22.57
CA GLY A 213 -9.02 3.86 -22.16
C GLY A 213 -8.19 4.34 -20.98
N ARG A 214 -7.68 3.42 -20.16
CA ARG A 214 -6.85 3.74 -19.00
C ARG A 214 -5.52 4.40 -19.38
N GLU A 215 -4.78 3.82 -20.33
CA GLU A 215 -3.50 4.38 -20.78
C GLU A 215 -3.71 5.73 -21.47
N ALA A 216 -4.77 5.84 -22.28
CA ALA A 216 -5.15 7.09 -22.92
C ALA A 216 -5.48 8.18 -21.89
N LEU A 217 -6.16 7.82 -20.80
CA LEU A 217 -6.47 8.75 -19.71
C LEU A 217 -5.20 9.19 -18.97
N LEU A 218 -4.31 8.26 -18.61
CA LEU A 218 -3.06 8.60 -17.93
C LEU A 218 -2.18 9.51 -18.81
N SER A 219 -2.11 9.21 -20.11
CA SER A 219 -1.44 10.06 -21.10
C SER A 219 -2.09 11.44 -21.21
N CYS A 220 -3.43 11.50 -21.24
CA CYS A 220 -4.18 12.76 -21.23
C CYS A 220 -3.83 13.61 -20.00
N ILE A 221 -3.76 12.99 -18.83
CA ILE A 221 -3.47 13.68 -17.56
C ILE A 221 -2.02 14.14 -17.47
N ASP A 222 -1.07 13.29 -17.87
CA ASP A 222 0.36 13.65 -17.92
C ASP A 222 0.58 14.87 -18.83
N ARG A 223 -0.02 14.84 -20.03
CA ARG A 223 0.06 15.96 -20.98
C ARG A 223 -0.61 17.22 -20.44
N PHE A 224 -1.80 17.10 -19.86
CA PHE A 224 -2.48 18.20 -19.20
C PHE A 224 -1.63 18.83 -18.09
N ASN A 225 -1.01 18.00 -17.26
CA ASN A 225 -0.17 18.47 -16.16
C ASN A 225 1.08 19.20 -16.68
N LYS A 226 1.71 18.69 -17.75
CA LYS A 226 2.85 19.35 -18.42
C LYS A 226 2.45 20.71 -19.01
N GLU A 227 1.29 20.79 -19.69
CA GLU A 227 0.75 22.05 -20.21
C GLU A 227 0.53 23.06 -19.08
N ARG A 228 -0.06 22.63 -17.96
CA ARG A 228 -0.28 23.47 -16.78
C ARG A 228 1.04 23.97 -16.18
N LEU A 229 2.02 23.08 -15.98
CA LEU A 229 3.33 23.45 -15.42
C LEU A 229 4.09 24.42 -16.34
N ALA A 230 3.95 24.28 -17.65
CA ALA A 230 4.51 25.20 -18.63
C ALA A 230 3.86 26.60 -18.57
N GLN A 231 2.59 26.71 -18.13
CA GLN A 231 1.89 27.98 -17.95
C GLN A 231 2.23 28.66 -16.61
N ILE A 232 2.42 27.88 -15.54
CA ILE A 232 2.81 28.37 -14.20
C ILE A 232 4.24 28.90 -14.20
N ASN A 233 5.13 28.24 -14.96
CA ASN A 233 6.43 28.81 -15.24
C ASN A 233 6.22 29.98 -16.20
N PHE A 234 6.03 31.18 -15.63
CA PHE A 234 6.25 32.43 -16.35
C PHE A 234 7.60 32.29 -17.06
N VAL A 235 7.56 32.19 -18.39
CA VAL A 235 8.78 32.22 -19.18
C VAL A 235 9.26 33.66 -19.08
N GLU A 236 10.08 33.94 -18.06
CA GLU A 236 11.12 34.94 -18.27
C GLU A 236 11.78 34.57 -19.59
N PRO A 237 11.87 35.50 -20.56
CA PRO A 237 12.63 35.23 -21.77
C PRO A 237 13.97 34.69 -21.31
N SER A 238 14.29 33.45 -21.71
CA SER A 238 15.50 32.78 -21.26
C SER A 238 16.63 33.77 -21.43
N LEU A 239 17.28 34.12 -20.31
CA LEU A 239 18.42 35.01 -20.38
C LEU A 239 19.36 34.45 -21.45
N PRO A 240 19.80 35.27 -22.42
CA PRO A 240 20.77 34.81 -23.40
C PRO A 240 21.92 34.12 -22.66
N SER A 241 22.44 33.03 -23.21
CA SER A 241 23.43 32.20 -22.52
C SER A 241 24.63 33.00 -21.99
N TRP A 242 25.02 34.09 -22.67
CA TRP A 242 26.10 34.98 -22.24
C TRP A 242 25.82 35.72 -20.93
N VAL A 243 24.55 35.92 -20.53
CA VAL A 243 24.19 36.59 -19.27
C VAL A 243 24.61 35.75 -18.07
N SER A 244 24.67 34.42 -18.20
CA SER A 244 25.18 33.53 -17.14
C SER A 244 26.67 33.72 -16.82
N GLU A 245 27.41 34.42 -17.70
CA GLU A 245 28.81 34.78 -17.47
C GLU A 245 28.95 36.03 -16.57
N ILE A 246 27.86 36.78 -16.36
CA ILE A 246 27.85 37.99 -15.54
C ILE A 246 27.44 37.63 -14.12
N GLN A 247 28.39 37.70 -13.18
CA GLN A 247 28.09 37.51 -11.76
C GLN A 247 27.71 38.81 -11.07
N ILE A 248 26.64 38.77 -10.26
CA ILE A 248 26.15 39.93 -9.51
C ILE A 248 26.21 39.66 -8.00
N GLY A 249 26.88 40.55 -7.26
CA GLY A 249 26.88 40.51 -5.79
C GLY A 249 27.44 39.21 -5.21
N ASN A 250 26.62 38.48 -4.47
CA ASN A 250 26.97 37.20 -3.82
C ASN A 250 26.39 35.98 -4.56
N GLU A 251 26.07 36.10 -5.85
CA GLU A 251 25.48 35.04 -6.68
C GLU A 251 26.28 33.73 -6.64
N SER A 252 27.61 33.78 -6.76
CA SER A 252 28.45 32.56 -6.65
C SER A 252 28.26 31.87 -5.31
N THR A 253 28.30 32.63 -4.21
CA THR A 253 28.13 32.09 -2.85
C THR A 253 26.74 31.49 -2.64
N LEU A 254 25.70 32.11 -3.21
CA LEU A 254 24.32 31.62 -3.14
C LEU A 254 24.15 30.35 -3.99
N SER A 255 24.72 30.31 -5.19
CA SER A 255 24.73 29.13 -6.07
C SER A 255 25.45 27.95 -5.40
N ASP A 256 26.61 28.18 -4.80
CA ASP A 256 27.36 27.17 -4.05
C ASP A 256 26.56 26.67 -2.84
N SER A 257 25.89 27.58 -2.12
CA SER A 257 25.02 27.23 -0.98
C SER A 257 23.81 26.41 -1.42
N LEU A 258 23.18 26.77 -2.54
CA LEU A 258 22.05 26.04 -3.11
C LEU A 258 22.48 24.65 -3.56
N SER A 259 23.59 24.54 -4.31
CA SER A 259 24.16 23.25 -4.73
C SER A 259 24.46 22.36 -3.52
N ASN A 260 25.11 22.92 -2.48
CA ASN A 260 25.40 22.18 -1.25
C ASN A 260 24.13 21.71 -0.52
N LYS A 261 23.08 22.54 -0.46
CA LYS A 261 21.79 22.15 0.12
C LYS A 261 21.12 21.06 -0.72
N GLN A 262 21.18 21.15 -2.04
CA GLN A 262 20.62 20.15 -2.94
C GLN A 262 21.33 18.79 -2.81
N THR A 263 22.67 18.79 -2.69
CA THR A 263 23.44 17.56 -2.42
C THR A 263 23.04 16.94 -1.08
N LYS A 264 22.88 17.75 -0.03
CA LYS A 264 22.42 17.25 1.28
C LYS A 264 21.01 16.69 1.23
N LEU A 265 20.10 17.33 0.48
CA LEU A 265 18.73 16.86 0.31
C LEU A 265 18.68 15.51 -0.41
N ASN A 266 19.46 15.35 -1.49
CA ASN A 266 19.56 14.08 -2.19
C ASN A 266 20.13 12.97 -1.27
N ALA A 267 21.19 13.27 -0.52
CA ALA A 267 21.76 12.32 0.43
C ALA A 267 20.77 11.91 1.54
N LEU A 268 19.94 12.85 2.02
CA LEU A 268 18.89 12.56 2.99
C LEU A 268 17.78 11.68 2.39
N HIS A 269 17.38 11.92 1.15
CA HIS A 269 16.41 11.05 0.46
C HIS A 269 16.93 9.63 0.28
N ASP A 270 18.18 9.46 -0.12
CA ASP A 270 18.80 8.14 -0.24
C ASP A 270 18.83 7.41 1.11
N SER A 271 19.13 8.14 2.19
CA SER A 271 19.10 7.61 3.55
C SER A 271 17.69 7.24 4.03
N ILE A 272 16.67 8.01 3.67
CA ILE A 272 15.27 7.67 4.00
C ILE A 272 14.87 6.38 3.28
N ASN A 273 15.14 6.31 1.98
CA ASN A 273 14.83 5.13 1.16
C ASN A 273 15.51 3.86 1.73
N SER A 274 16.77 3.95 2.17
CA SER A 274 17.44 2.80 2.79
C SER A 274 16.77 2.38 4.10
N ILE A 275 16.41 3.33 4.96
CA ILE A 275 15.73 3.06 6.23
C ILE A 275 14.35 2.45 5.99
N GLU A 276 13.61 2.93 4.99
CA GLU A 276 12.30 2.38 4.63
C GLU A 276 12.40 0.94 4.13
N ILE A 277 13.41 0.62 3.32
CA ILE A 277 13.68 -0.75 2.87
C ILE A 277 13.97 -1.66 4.07
N GLU A 278 14.82 -1.22 5.00
CA GLU A 278 15.13 -1.95 6.23
C GLU A 278 13.89 -2.16 7.11
N LEU A 279 13.11 -1.10 7.33
CA LEU A 279 11.88 -1.15 8.12
C LEU A 279 10.86 -2.11 7.51
N ASN A 280 10.67 -2.07 6.20
CA ASN A 280 9.79 -2.98 5.49
C ASN A 280 10.25 -4.44 5.59
N ASN A 281 11.56 -4.69 5.57
CA ASN A 281 12.11 -6.01 5.83
C ASN A 281 11.79 -6.49 7.26
N LEU A 282 11.95 -5.63 8.27
CA LEU A 282 11.61 -5.97 9.66
C LEU A 282 10.11 -6.24 9.85
N ILE A 283 9.25 -5.42 9.25
CA ILE A 283 7.79 -5.63 9.27
C ILE A 283 7.41 -6.94 8.58
N PHE A 284 8.10 -7.30 7.49
CA PHE A 284 7.84 -8.56 6.79
C PHE A 284 8.03 -9.79 7.69
N TYR A 285 9.03 -9.79 8.57
CA TYR A 285 9.25 -10.91 9.51
C TYR A 285 8.13 -11.08 10.54
N LYS A 286 7.35 -10.03 10.83
CA LYS A 286 6.15 -10.16 11.71
C LYS A 286 5.11 -11.14 11.15
N ARG A 287 5.16 -11.46 9.85
CA ARG A 287 4.32 -12.50 9.25
C ARG A 287 4.53 -13.89 9.88
N LEU A 288 5.69 -14.16 10.46
CA LEU A 288 5.97 -15.41 11.19
C LEU A 288 4.94 -15.70 12.29
N ILE A 289 4.38 -14.66 12.91
CA ILE A 289 3.46 -14.81 14.05
C ILE A 289 1.99 -14.57 13.70
N CYS A 290 1.65 -14.12 12.48
CA CYS A 290 0.25 -13.79 12.14
C CYS A 290 -0.24 -14.33 10.79
N SER A 291 0.62 -14.95 9.97
CA SER A 291 0.23 -15.44 8.63
C SER A 291 0.11 -16.96 8.54
N ASP A 292 -0.35 -17.43 7.39
CA ASP A 292 -0.46 -18.84 7.00
C ASP A 292 -0.11 -19.06 5.51
N GLY A 293 -0.04 -20.34 5.13
CA GLY A 293 0.25 -20.79 3.76
C GLY A 293 1.50 -20.13 3.17
N VAL A 294 1.41 -19.77 1.89
CA VAL A 294 2.51 -19.18 1.10
C VAL A 294 3.11 -17.93 1.76
N ASN A 295 2.32 -17.14 2.49
CA ASN A 295 2.84 -15.94 3.17
C ASN A 295 3.75 -16.30 4.35
N LEU A 296 3.37 -17.33 5.11
CA LEU A 296 4.17 -17.84 6.22
C LEU A 296 5.42 -18.53 5.69
N GLU A 297 5.29 -19.37 4.66
CA GLU A 297 6.42 -20.03 3.99
C GLU A 297 7.45 -19.02 3.48
N ARG A 298 7.01 -17.94 2.82
CA ARG A 298 7.91 -16.87 2.38
C ARG A 298 8.59 -16.14 3.53
N ALA A 299 7.90 -15.95 4.65
CA ALA A 299 8.48 -15.31 5.83
C ALA A 299 9.55 -16.20 6.48
N VAL A 300 9.28 -17.50 6.63
CA VAL A 300 10.24 -18.50 7.12
C VAL A 300 11.46 -18.55 6.20
N LYS A 301 11.24 -18.69 4.89
CA LYS A 301 12.31 -18.73 3.91
C LYS A 301 13.22 -17.50 4.03
N LYS A 302 12.64 -16.30 4.00
CA LYS A 302 13.39 -15.05 4.07
C LYS A 302 14.16 -14.91 5.39
N ALA A 303 13.59 -15.34 6.50
CA ALA A 303 14.26 -15.30 7.81
C ALA A 303 15.48 -16.22 7.84
N LEU A 304 15.35 -17.46 7.35
CA LEU A 304 16.46 -18.42 7.29
C LEU A 304 17.55 -17.98 6.31
N GLU A 305 17.18 -17.45 5.14
CA GLU A 305 18.14 -16.87 4.18
C GLU A 305 18.87 -15.65 4.77
N PHE A 306 18.18 -14.81 5.55
CA PHE A 306 18.79 -13.66 6.23
C PHE A 306 19.81 -14.07 7.29
N ILE A 307 19.57 -15.16 8.01
CA ILE A 307 20.56 -15.77 8.94
C ILE A 307 21.76 -16.34 8.17
N GLY A 308 21.61 -16.58 6.86
CA GLY A 308 22.66 -17.07 5.97
C GLY A 308 22.56 -18.56 5.65
N PHE A 309 21.40 -19.18 5.88
CA PHE A 309 21.16 -20.56 5.46
C PHE A 309 20.78 -20.62 3.98
N LYS A 310 21.20 -21.69 3.30
CA LYS A 310 21.04 -21.82 1.86
C LYS A 310 19.81 -22.66 1.56
N THR A 311 18.85 -22.08 0.85
CA THR A 311 17.69 -22.84 0.36
C THR A 311 18.12 -23.79 -0.76
N LEU A 312 17.62 -25.02 -0.70
CA LEU A 312 17.80 -26.03 -1.75
C LEU A 312 16.54 -26.12 -2.62
N HIS A 313 16.69 -26.60 -3.85
CA HIS A 313 15.56 -26.76 -4.75
C HIS A 313 14.72 -27.98 -4.31
N VAL A 314 13.43 -27.77 -4.03
CA VAL A 314 12.49 -28.88 -3.80
C VAL A 314 12.04 -29.42 -5.15
N SER A 315 12.46 -30.62 -5.53
CA SER A 315 12.04 -31.22 -6.80
C SER A 315 10.58 -31.66 -6.71
N THR A 316 9.67 -30.83 -7.23
CA THR A 316 8.19 -31.00 -7.22
C THR A 316 7.55 -30.81 -5.85
N ASN A 317 6.34 -30.25 -5.81
CA ASN A 317 5.34 -29.99 -4.73
C ASN A 317 5.33 -30.88 -3.44
N ARG A 318 6.48 -31.25 -2.88
CA ARG A 318 6.67 -32.27 -1.85
C ARG A 318 6.83 -31.61 -0.49
N ALA A 319 7.93 -30.94 -0.18
CA ALA A 319 8.07 -30.17 1.07
C ALA A 319 7.76 -28.67 0.92
N ASP A 320 7.35 -28.00 2.01
CA ASP A 320 7.14 -26.55 2.01
C ASP A 320 8.47 -25.81 1.78
N LEU A 321 9.55 -26.18 2.49
CA LEU A 321 10.92 -25.69 2.25
C LEU A 321 11.98 -26.77 2.54
N LEU A 322 13.12 -26.69 1.83
CA LEU A 322 14.32 -27.50 2.07
C LEU A 322 15.54 -26.57 2.17
N PHE A 323 16.37 -26.75 3.19
CA PHE A 323 17.55 -25.94 3.46
C PHE A 323 18.79 -26.79 3.73
N GLU A 324 19.95 -26.21 3.48
CA GLU A 324 21.26 -26.65 3.97
C GLU A 324 21.59 -25.79 5.20
N ILE A 325 21.62 -26.43 6.38
CA ILE A 325 21.86 -25.80 7.69
C ILE A 325 23.00 -26.54 8.36
N GLY A 326 24.14 -25.86 8.53
CA GLY A 326 25.37 -26.54 8.94
C GLY A 326 25.78 -27.58 7.87
N ASN A 327 25.95 -28.83 8.28
CA ASN A 327 26.22 -29.95 7.39
C ASN A 327 24.96 -30.78 7.08
N ASP A 328 23.79 -30.37 7.60
CA ASP A 328 22.56 -31.14 7.52
C ASP A 328 21.62 -30.60 6.45
N ARG A 329 20.91 -31.52 5.79
CA ARG A 329 19.70 -31.19 5.02
C ARG A 329 18.53 -31.10 5.98
N VAL A 330 17.77 -30.01 5.89
CA VAL A 330 16.66 -29.73 6.79
C VAL A 330 15.38 -29.50 5.99
N VAL A 331 14.38 -30.35 6.24
CA VAL A 331 13.04 -30.26 5.66
C VAL A 331 12.12 -29.53 6.62
N PHE A 332 11.45 -28.49 6.13
CA PHE A 332 10.44 -27.77 6.88
C PHE A 332 9.04 -28.12 6.39
N GLU A 333 8.16 -28.41 7.34
CA GLU A 333 6.70 -28.39 7.17
C GLU A 333 6.16 -27.19 7.92
N ILE A 334 5.40 -26.33 7.24
CA ILE A 334 5.01 -25.01 7.72
C ILE A 334 3.49 -24.90 7.76
N LYS A 335 2.92 -24.57 8.93
CA LYS A 335 1.46 -24.47 9.08
C LYS A 335 1.05 -23.27 9.92
N GLY A 336 0.09 -22.50 9.42
CA GLY A 336 -0.59 -21.45 10.19
C GLY A 336 -1.98 -21.90 10.60
N VAL A 337 -2.22 -22.08 11.90
CA VAL A 337 -3.48 -22.62 12.45
C VAL A 337 -4.09 -21.69 13.49
N SER A 338 -5.41 -21.75 13.64
CA SER A 338 -6.14 -20.94 14.63
C SER A 338 -6.09 -21.51 16.05
N GLY A 339 -5.53 -22.70 16.24
CA GLY A 339 -5.42 -23.40 17.54
C GLY A 339 -4.03 -23.99 17.73
N SER A 340 -3.93 -25.06 18.52
CA SER A 340 -2.70 -25.86 18.66
C SER A 340 -2.38 -26.67 17.40
N ALA A 341 -1.12 -27.07 17.27
CA ALA A 341 -0.70 -28.09 16.31
C ALA A 341 -1.34 -29.45 16.67
N GLY A 342 -1.42 -30.34 15.67
CA GLY A 342 -1.92 -31.70 15.84
C GLY A 342 -0.99 -32.71 15.17
N GLU A 343 -1.10 -33.97 15.59
CA GLU A 343 -0.25 -35.08 15.13
C GLU A 343 -0.25 -35.25 13.60
N LYS A 344 -1.36 -34.93 12.92
CA LYS A 344 -1.45 -34.92 11.46
C LYS A 344 -0.37 -34.05 10.79
N HIS A 345 0.06 -32.97 11.43
CA HIS A 345 1.10 -32.09 10.90
C HIS A 345 2.48 -32.73 11.01
N ALA A 346 2.78 -33.38 12.14
CA ALA A 346 4.03 -34.14 12.29
C ALA A 346 4.05 -35.37 11.36
N SER A 347 2.91 -36.03 11.16
CA SER A 347 2.79 -37.13 10.19
C SER A 347 3.04 -36.67 8.75
N GLN A 348 2.61 -35.46 8.40
CA GLN A 348 2.88 -34.86 7.09
C GLN A 348 4.37 -34.54 6.92
N LEU A 349 5.00 -33.95 7.95
CA LEU A 349 6.45 -33.73 7.96
C LEU A 349 7.23 -35.04 7.76
N GLU A 350 6.85 -36.10 8.48
CA GLU A 350 7.54 -37.40 8.40
C GLU A 350 7.52 -37.98 6.98
N LYS A 351 6.40 -37.79 6.27
CA LYS A 351 6.31 -38.21 4.88
C LYS A 351 7.39 -37.54 4.03
N TRP A 352 7.61 -36.24 4.22
CA TRP A 352 8.63 -35.49 3.47
C TRP A 352 10.05 -35.84 3.88
N VAL A 353 10.30 -36.09 5.16
CA VAL A 353 11.60 -36.59 5.64
C VAL A 353 11.98 -37.89 4.92
N ASN A 354 11.03 -38.84 4.81
CA ASN A 354 11.27 -40.11 4.11
C ASN A 354 11.40 -39.94 2.58
N GLU A 355 10.63 -39.04 1.98
CA GLU A 355 10.72 -38.77 0.53
C GLU A 355 12.01 -38.05 0.11
N GLU A 356 12.60 -37.27 1.02
CA GLU A 356 13.87 -36.55 0.81
C GLU A 356 15.08 -37.35 1.29
N HIS A 357 14.91 -38.63 1.61
CA HIS A 357 15.99 -39.55 1.91
C HIS A 357 16.99 -39.61 0.76
N ASP A 358 18.27 -39.57 1.12
CA ASP A 358 19.39 -39.68 0.20
C ASP A 358 20.26 -40.86 0.64
N ASP A 359 20.61 -41.74 -0.30
CA ASP A 359 21.36 -42.96 -0.01
C ASP A 359 22.75 -42.66 0.59
N ASP A 360 23.35 -41.51 0.22
CA ASP A 360 24.68 -41.11 0.67
C ASP A 360 24.63 -40.21 1.92
N LEU A 361 23.60 -39.36 2.05
CA LEU A 361 23.48 -38.36 3.14
C LEU A 361 22.52 -38.77 4.27
N GLY A 362 21.75 -39.84 4.12
CA GLY A 362 20.79 -40.31 5.12
C GLY A 362 19.45 -39.57 5.09
N LEU A 363 18.74 -39.58 6.22
CA LEU A 363 17.47 -38.86 6.38
C LEU A 363 17.74 -37.40 6.75
N PRO A 364 17.07 -36.43 6.13
CA PRO A 364 17.17 -35.03 6.53
C PRO A 364 16.54 -34.81 7.91
N LYS A 365 16.98 -33.75 8.61
CA LYS A 365 16.31 -33.29 9.82
C LYS A 365 14.92 -32.75 9.48
N GLY A 366 13.90 -33.25 10.16
CA GLY A 366 12.53 -32.73 10.05
C GLY A 366 12.25 -31.61 11.04
N ILE A 367 11.79 -30.45 10.56
CA ILE A 367 11.33 -29.34 11.40
C ILE A 367 9.88 -29.01 11.10
N LEU A 368 9.03 -29.08 12.12
CA LEU A 368 7.64 -28.64 12.06
C LEU A 368 7.55 -27.22 12.61
N LEU A 369 7.35 -26.24 11.74
CA LEU A 369 7.11 -24.85 12.12
C LEU A 369 5.63 -24.52 12.09
N VAL A 370 5.06 -24.21 13.26
CA VAL A 370 3.63 -23.90 13.38
C VAL A 370 3.39 -22.50 13.96
N ASN A 371 2.75 -21.62 13.17
CA ASN A 371 2.15 -20.41 13.71
C ASN A 371 0.79 -20.76 14.33
N THR A 372 0.81 -21.14 15.61
CA THR A 372 -0.38 -21.50 16.40
C THR A 372 -1.14 -20.25 16.85
N PHE A 373 -2.46 -20.38 17.01
CA PHE A 373 -3.32 -19.27 17.44
C PHE A 373 -3.09 -17.97 16.65
N LYS A 374 -2.85 -18.09 15.34
CA LYS A 374 -2.37 -16.98 14.47
C LYS A 374 -3.25 -15.72 14.48
N ASN A 375 -4.51 -15.86 14.90
CA ASN A 375 -5.50 -14.80 14.97
C ASN A 375 -5.54 -14.08 16.32
N LEU A 376 -4.75 -14.51 17.28
CA LEU A 376 -4.65 -13.92 18.62
C LEU A 376 -3.28 -13.23 18.80
N PRO A 377 -3.24 -12.09 19.51
CA PRO A 377 -2.00 -11.52 20.04
C PRO A 377 -1.21 -12.56 20.84
N ILE A 378 0.13 -12.48 20.82
CA ILE A 378 1.00 -13.45 21.53
C ILE A 378 0.64 -13.54 23.01
N SER A 379 0.35 -12.41 23.65
CA SER A 379 -0.04 -12.32 25.06
C SER A 379 -1.34 -13.06 25.42
N GLU A 380 -2.16 -13.39 24.43
CA GLU A 380 -3.44 -14.08 24.60
C GLU A 380 -3.35 -15.58 24.25
N ARG A 381 -2.18 -16.07 23.83
CA ARG A 381 -1.96 -17.49 23.48
C ARG A 381 -1.66 -18.30 24.73
N THR A 382 -2.70 -18.67 25.46
CA THR A 382 -2.57 -19.38 26.76
C THR A 382 -2.46 -20.89 26.62
N GLU A 383 -2.97 -21.45 25.53
CA GLU A 383 -3.00 -22.89 25.28
C GLU A 383 -1.67 -23.38 24.67
N PRO A 384 -1.26 -24.64 24.90
CA PRO A 384 0.00 -25.16 24.40
C PRO A 384 0.01 -25.24 22.86
N SER A 385 1.06 -24.71 22.24
CA SER A 385 1.26 -24.81 20.79
C SER A 385 1.38 -26.25 20.29
N PHE A 386 2.07 -27.10 21.07
CA PHE A 386 2.29 -28.52 20.77
C PHE A 386 1.73 -29.38 21.92
N PRO A 387 0.52 -29.92 21.80
CA PRO A 387 -0.11 -30.71 22.87
C PRO A 387 0.61 -32.04 23.08
N ASN A 388 0.62 -32.56 24.31
CA ASN A 388 1.33 -33.80 24.70
C ASN A 388 1.06 -35.00 23.78
N GLN A 389 -0.15 -35.09 23.21
CA GLN A 389 -0.54 -36.19 22.33
C GLN A 389 0.37 -36.36 21.10
N MET A 390 0.95 -35.28 20.55
CA MET A 390 1.80 -35.35 19.36
C MET A 390 3.31 -35.44 19.66
N LEU A 391 3.72 -35.22 20.91
CA LEU A 391 5.14 -35.17 21.27
C LEU A 391 5.80 -36.53 21.10
N ASN A 392 5.17 -37.59 21.63
CA ASN A 392 5.64 -38.97 21.48
C ASN A 392 5.82 -39.39 20.01
N PHE A 393 4.98 -38.87 19.09
CA PHE A 393 5.11 -39.17 17.66
C PHE A 393 6.36 -38.49 17.07
N SER A 394 6.56 -37.23 17.43
CA SER A 394 7.61 -36.35 16.88
C SER A 394 8.99 -36.70 17.44
N GLU A 395 9.08 -36.97 18.74
CA GLU A 395 10.34 -37.34 19.42
C GLU A 395 10.90 -38.67 18.91
N LYS A 396 10.04 -39.66 18.64
CA LYS A 396 10.45 -40.96 18.08
C LYS A 396 11.01 -40.88 16.65
N ARG A 397 10.89 -39.72 16.01
CA ARG A 397 11.30 -39.45 14.61
C ARG A 397 12.32 -38.33 14.54
N ASP A 398 12.88 -37.92 15.68
CA ASP A 398 13.88 -36.85 15.79
C ASP A 398 13.42 -35.51 15.18
N HIS A 399 12.11 -35.24 15.18
CA HIS A 399 11.57 -33.97 14.69
C HIS A 399 11.85 -32.84 15.68
N CYS A 400 12.19 -31.66 15.15
CA CYS A 400 12.19 -30.41 15.90
C CYS A 400 10.84 -29.71 15.71
N LEU A 401 10.20 -29.32 16.80
CA LEU A 401 8.92 -28.61 16.83
C LEU A 401 9.15 -27.17 17.27
N MET A 402 8.77 -26.21 16.44
CA MET A 402 8.95 -24.79 16.76
C MET A 402 7.79 -23.93 16.27
N THR A 403 7.59 -22.79 16.90
CA THR A 403 6.61 -21.80 16.46
C THR A 403 7.25 -20.74 15.56
N GLY A 404 6.42 -20.00 14.83
CA GLY A 404 6.90 -18.80 14.15
C GLY A 404 7.40 -17.72 15.13
N HIS A 405 6.94 -17.73 16.38
CA HIS A 405 7.46 -16.84 17.43
C HIS A 405 8.90 -17.21 17.81
N ASP A 406 9.21 -18.51 17.91
CA ASP A 406 10.58 -18.98 18.19
C ASP A 406 11.55 -18.56 17.08
N LEU A 407 11.15 -18.70 15.80
CA LEU A 407 11.97 -18.22 14.69
C LEU A 407 12.17 -16.71 14.72
N LEU A 408 11.12 -15.95 15.05
CA LEU A 408 11.21 -14.49 15.17
C LEU A 408 12.13 -14.07 16.32
N GLN A 409 12.11 -14.80 17.44
CA GLN A 409 12.99 -14.58 18.57
C GLN A 409 14.45 -14.88 18.20
N MET A 410 14.74 -16.03 17.58
CA MET A 410 16.10 -16.33 17.08
C MET A 410 16.60 -15.28 16.10
N LEU A 411 15.77 -14.85 15.15
CA LEU A 411 16.11 -13.80 14.21
C LEU A 411 16.45 -12.47 14.91
N SER A 412 15.67 -12.11 15.93
CA SER A 412 15.90 -10.90 16.73
C SER A 412 17.23 -10.98 17.50
N LEU A 413 17.54 -12.12 18.12
CA LEU A 413 18.81 -12.35 18.80
C LEU A 413 19.99 -12.31 17.82
N PHE A 414 19.85 -12.92 16.65
CA PHE A 414 20.85 -12.86 15.58
C PHE A 414 21.13 -11.44 15.10
N MET A 415 20.08 -10.65 14.85
CA MET A 415 20.20 -9.25 14.45
C MET A 415 20.90 -8.38 15.50
N LYS A 416 20.81 -8.74 16.78
CA LYS A 416 21.50 -8.06 17.89
C LYS A 416 22.92 -8.58 18.13
N GLY A 417 23.34 -9.64 17.42
CA GLY A 417 24.61 -10.32 17.67
C GLY A 417 24.63 -11.11 18.99
N GLU A 418 23.46 -11.40 19.57
CA GLU A 418 23.30 -12.17 20.81
C GLU A 418 23.23 -13.68 20.53
N MET A 419 23.09 -14.07 19.26
CA MET A 419 23.12 -15.46 18.80
C MET A 419 23.80 -15.53 17.43
N THR A 420 24.67 -16.51 17.25
CA THR A 420 25.41 -16.74 16.01
C THR A 420 24.63 -17.65 15.05
N LYS A 421 25.03 -17.65 13.78
CA LYS A 421 24.46 -18.57 12.78
C LYS A 421 24.66 -20.03 13.19
N GLU A 422 25.83 -20.34 13.73
CA GLU A 422 26.23 -21.68 14.16
C GLU A 422 25.41 -22.16 15.37
N GLU A 423 25.14 -21.29 16.34
CA GLU A 423 24.26 -21.60 17.47
C GLU A 423 22.82 -21.87 17.02
N ILE A 424 22.31 -21.09 16.05
CA ILE A 424 20.98 -21.33 15.47
C ILE A 424 20.97 -22.67 14.71
N ALA A 425 22.01 -22.96 13.94
CA ALA A 425 22.12 -24.21 13.20
C ALA A 425 22.07 -25.40 14.16
N GLU A 426 22.92 -25.38 15.20
CA GLU A 426 22.96 -26.42 16.22
C GLU A 426 21.60 -26.57 16.92
N LEU A 427 20.94 -25.46 17.27
CA LEU A 427 19.64 -25.52 17.93
C LEU A 427 18.58 -26.19 17.03
N LEU A 428 18.56 -25.86 15.74
CA LEU A 428 17.61 -26.43 14.78
C LEU A 428 17.87 -27.92 14.48
N THR A 429 19.14 -28.33 14.41
CA THR A 429 19.52 -29.70 14.02
C THR A 429 19.55 -30.67 15.19
N SER A 430 19.98 -30.22 16.39
CA SER A 430 20.09 -31.07 17.59
C SER A 430 18.78 -31.23 18.36
N THR A 431 17.85 -30.27 18.28
CA THR A 431 16.60 -30.33 19.05
C THR A 431 15.73 -31.51 18.62
N VAL A 432 15.29 -32.32 19.58
CA VAL A 432 14.25 -33.35 19.42
C VAL A 432 13.07 -32.99 20.30
N GLY A 433 11.87 -32.89 19.72
CA GLY A 433 10.68 -32.39 20.39
C GLY A 433 10.58 -30.85 20.32
N ILE A 434 10.07 -30.20 21.37
CA ILE A 434 9.82 -28.75 21.37
C ILE A 434 11.14 -27.98 21.53
N LEU A 435 11.43 -27.10 20.58
CA LEU A 435 12.56 -26.17 20.63
C LEU A 435 12.39 -25.17 21.77
N LYS A 436 13.48 -24.94 22.50
CA LYS A 436 13.56 -23.96 23.58
C LYS A 436 14.75 -23.04 23.32
N ILE A 437 14.48 -21.75 23.27
CA ILE A 437 15.49 -20.71 23.20
C ILE A 437 15.82 -20.34 24.64
N ASN A 438 17.07 -20.58 25.05
CA ASN A 438 17.55 -20.27 26.40
C ASN A 438 17.96 -18.80 26.55
#